data_AF-A0A2D6PA73-F1
#
_entry.id   AF-A0A2D6PA73-F1
#
_cell.length_a   1.000
_cell.length_b   1.000
_cell.length_c   1.000
_cell.angle_alpha   90.00
_cell.angle_beta   90.00
_cell.angle_gamma   90.00
#
_symmetry.space_group_name_H-M   'P 1'
#
loop_
_entity.id
_entity.type
_entity.pdbx_description
1 polymer ?
#
loop_
_entity_poly.entity_id
_entity_poly.type
_entity_poly.pdbx_seq_one_letter_code
_entity_poly.pdbx_strand_id
1 'polypeptide(L)'
;MSKEKGGLDAEEFQRKYNKSKAEMRKDLGASNENKVKTFKEFADDVNEWGVHATEITEAEYQGKKVKLNDPIRGGSKKFYVYVKDGDTVKKVSFGDTTGLSIKRDDPARRRSFRARHNCDNPGPKTKARYWSCYQWRAGAKVNN
;
A
#
# COMPACT_ATOMS: atom_id res chain seq x y z
N MET A 1 43.51 26.39 15.08
CA MET A 1 44.27 25.52 14.15
C MET A 1 44.11 24.10 14.69
N SER A 2 43.58 23.08 14.03
CA SER A 2 43.12 22.92 12.66
C SER A 2 42.15 21.72 12.61
N LYS A 3 41.03 21.97 11.93
CA LYS A 3 40.14 21.11 11.15
C LYS A 3 40.59 19.65 10.82
N GLU A 4 39.59 18.75 10.87
CA GLU A 4 39.39 17.47 10.13
C GLU A 4 40.18 16.21 10.61
N LYS A 5 39.68 14.95 10.61
CA LYS A 5 38.63 14.25 9.83
C LYS A 5 38.03 13.09 10.63
N GLY A 6 36.71 13.02 10.71
CA GLY A 6 35.96 11.82 11.10
C GLY A 6 35.94 10.81 9.95
N GLY A 7 37.07 10.18 9.67
CA GLY A 7 37.17 9.04 8.75
C GLY A 7 37.13 7.75 9.55
N LEU A 8 36.26 6.80 9.16
CA LEU A 8 36.38 5.41 9.60
C LEU A 8 37.79 4.92 9.26
N ASP A 9 38.47 4.36 10.25
CA ASP A 9 39.77 3.73 10.08
C ASP A 9 39.71 2.71 8.92
N ALA A 10 40.71 2.73 8.03
CA ALA A 10 40.66 1.98 6.78
C ALA A 10 40.53 0.46 7.01
N GLU A 11 41.03 -0.02 8.15
CA GLU A 11 40.91 -1.41 8.59
C GLU A 11 39.48 -1.73 9.06
N GLU A 12 38.84 -0.80 9.76
CA GLU A 12 37.43 -0.90 10.14
C GLU A 12 36.51 -0.86 8.90
N PHE A 13 36.83 -0.02 7.92
CA PHE A 13 36.09 0.06 6.65
C PHE A 13 36.20 -1.25 5.86
N GLN A 14 37.40 -1.81 5.71
CA GLN A 14 37.60 -3.10 5.04
C GLN A 14 36.89 -4.22 5.79
N ARG A 15 36.94 -4.27 7.13
CA ARG A 15 36.26 -5.30 7.92
C ARG A 15 34.74 -5.21 7.84
N LYS A 16 34.18 -4.00 7.72
CA LYS A 16 32.72 -3.79 7.63
C LYS A 16 32.17 -4.08 6.24
N TYR A 17 32.93 -3.80 5.18
CA TYR A 17 32.49 -3.93 3.79
C TYR A 17 32.99 -5.20 3.07
N ASN A 18 34.03 -5.88 3.56
CA ASN A 18 34.46 -7.21 3.07
C ASN A 18 33.81 -8.37 3.84
N LYS A 19 32.72 -8.11 4.58
CA LYS A 19 31.95 -9.20 5.20
C LYS A 19 31.40 -10.12 4.13
N SER A 20 31.54 -11.42 4.35
CA SER A 20 30.97 -12.41 3.45
C SER A 20 29.43 -12.29 3.45
N LYS A 21 28.79 -12.64 2.32
CA LYS A 21 27.32 -12.63 2.19
C LYS A 21 26.62 -13.41 3.31
N ALA A 22 27.26 -14.43 3.87
CA ALA A 22 26.77 -15.22 4.98
C ALA A 22 26.77 -14.45 6.31
N GLU A 23 27.82 -13.68 6.60
CA GLU A 23 27.91 -12.87 7.83
C GLU A 23 26.95 -11.68 7.80
N MET A 24 26.82 -11.02 6.64
CA MET A 24 25.83 -9.96 6.44
C MET A 24 24.40 -10.44 6.70
N ARG A 25 24.04 -11.66 6.25
CA ARG A 25 22.70 -12.24 6.50
C ARG A 25 22.46 -12.53 7.98
N LYS A 26 23.52 -12.89 8.73
CA LYS A 26 23.44 -13.18 10.16
C LYS A 26 23.27 -11.90 10.98
N ASP A 27 24.02 -10.85 10.66
CA ASP A 27 23.88 -9.53 11.30
C ASP A 27 22.51 -8.88 11.03
N LEU A 28 21.93 -9.11 9.85
CA LEU A 28 20.60 -8.64 9.47
C LEU A 28 19.46 -9.47 10.09
N GLY A 29 19.76 -10.49 10.91
CA GLY A 29 18.75 -11.32 11.58
C GLY A 29 17.88 -12.14 10.62
N ALA A 30 18.38 -12.46 9.42
CA ALA A 30 17.62 -13.23 8.44
C ALA A 30 17.55 -14.71 8.86
N SER A 31 16.45 -15.11 9.51
CA SER A 31 16.12 -16.52 9.72
C SER A 31 15.86 -17.20 8.36
N ASN A 32 16.31 -18.45 8.22
CA ASN A 32 16.19 -19.26 6.99
C ASN A 32 14.75 -19.73 6.71
N GLU A 33 13.74 -18.99 7.15
CA GLU A 33 12.33 -19.38 7.13
C GLU A 33 11.52 -18.55 6.12
N ASN A 34 12.00 -17.36 5.78
CA ASN A 34 11.43 -16.56 4.70
C ASN A 34 12.00 -17.04 3.37
N LYS A 35 11.34 -18.05 2.80
CA LYS A 35 11.51 -18.53 1.43
C LYS A 35 11.54 -17.33 0.49
N VAL A 36 12.73 -16.94 0.06
CA VAL A 36 12.96 -15.77 -0.79
C VAL A 36 12.26 -16.07 -2.12
N LYS A 37 11.06 -15.53 -2.33
CA LYS A 37 10.32 -15.70 -3.58
C LYS A 37 11.23 -15.26 -4.72
N THR A 38 11.28 -16.06 -5.77
CA THR A 38 11.99 -15.66 -6.98
C THR A 38 11.30 -14.44 -7.59
N PHE A 39 12.05 -13.61 -8.32
CA PHE A 39 11.49 -12.40 -8.95
C PHE A 39 10.25 -12.68 -9.82
N LYS A 40 10.19 -13.88 -10.40
CA LYS A 40 9.05 -14.35 -11.19
C LYS A 40 7.80 -14.60 -10.34
N GLU A 41 7.95 -15.28 -9.21
CA GLU A 41 6.86 -15.51 -8.26
C GLU A 41 6.37 -14.21 -7.60
N PHE A 42 7.26 -13.23 -7.40
CA PHE A 42 6.88 -11.90 -6.94
C PHE A 42 6.08 -11.12 -8.00
N ALA A 43 6.48 -11.23 -9.27
CA ALA A 43 5.81 -10.58 -10.39
C ALA A 43 4.38 -11.12 -10.63
N ASP A 44 4.14 -12.40 -10.35
CA ASP A 44 2.80 -12.99 -10.43
C ASP A 44 1.88 -12.58 -9.26
N ASP A 45 2.45 -12.09 -8.16
CA ASP A 45 1.75 -11.71 -6.92
C ASP A 45 1.54 -10.18 -6.79
N VAL A 46 1.98 -9.42 -7.78
CA VAL A 46 1.69 -7.98 -7.94
C VAL A 46 0.56 -7.81 -8.94
N ASN A 47 -0.43 -6.98 -8.60
CA ASN A 47 -1.48 -6.66 -9.56
C ASN A 47 -0.95 -5.77 -10.71
N GLU A 48 -1.77 -5.51 -11.73
CA GLU A 48 -1.44 -4.72 -12.94
C GLU A 48 -0.89 -3.30 -12.65
N TRP A 49 -0.91 -2.85 -11.40
CA TRP A 49 -0.37 -1.57 -10.93
C TRP A 49 0.89 -1.71 -10.07
N GLY A 50 1.50 -2.89 -10.03
CA GLY A 50 2.70 -3.19 -9.23
C GLY A 50 2.43 -3.21 -7.71
N VAL A 51 1.16 -3.28 -7.28
CA VAL A 51 0.81 -3.29 -5.86
C VAL A 51 0.73 -4.72 -5.38
N HIS A 52 1.70 -5.11 -4.56
CA HIS A 52 1.67 -6.36 -3.81
C HIS A 52 0.64 -6.25 -2.68
N ALA A 53 -0.07 -7.34 -2.37
CA ALA A 53 -1.00 -7.41 -1.23
C ALA A 53 -0.23 -7.44 0.10
N THR A 54 0.63 -6.46 0.34
CA THR A 54 1.40 -6.32 1.57
C THR A 54 0.46 -5.81 2.66
N GLU A 55 0.09 -6.75 3.53
CA GLU A 55 -0.21 -6.55 4.96
C GLU A 55 -1.19 -5.43 5.30
N ILE A 56 -2.35 -5.84 5.79
CA ILE A 56 -3.31 -4.97 6.47
C ILE A 56 -2.59 -4.36 7.68
N THR A 57 -2.10 -3.13 7.53
CA THR A 57 -1.45 -2.40 8.62
C THR A 57 -2.53 -2.02 9.62
N GLU A 58 -2.60 -2.74 10.75
CA GLU A 58 -3.47 -2.39 11.88
C GLU A 58 -3.02 -1.04 12.45
N ALA A 59 -3.95 -0.12 12.69
CA ALA A 59 -3.67 1.14 13.36
C ALA A 59 -4.75 1.46 14.39
N GLU A 60 -4.44 2.30 15.37
CA GLU A 60 -5.40 2.72 16.38
C GLU A 60 -6.13 4.00 15.92
N TYR A 61 -7.45 3.93 15.80
CA TYR A 61 -8.32 5.08 15.59
C TYR A 61 -9.29 5.19 16.76
N GLN A 62 -9.22 6.28 17.52
CA GLN A 62 -10.07 6.52 18.70
C GLN A 62 -10.06 5.36 19.72
N GLY A 63 -8.87 4.80 19.99
CA GLY A 63 -8.69 3.69 20.94
C GLY A 63 -9.15 2.32 20.42
N LYS A 64 -9.50 2.20 19.13
CA LYS A 64 -9.88 0.93 18.50
C LYS A 64 -8.91 0.58 17.38
N LYS A 65 -8.48 -0.69 17.33
CA LYS A 65 -7.74 -1.23 16.19
C LYS A 65 -8.62 -1.21 14.94
N VAL A 66 -8.18 -0.50 13.91
CA VAL A 66 -8.83 -0.41 12.61
C VAL A 66 -7.90 -0.93 11.52
N LYS A 67 -8.51 -1.59 10.53
CA LYS A 67 -7.80 -2.02 9.32
C LYS A 67 -7.61 -0.80 8.41
N LEU A 68 -6.35 -0.45 8.14
CA LEU A 68 -6.03 0.64 7.21
C LEU A 68 -6.09 0.17 5.76
N ASN A 69 -6.40 1.12 4.87
CA ASN A 69 -6.46 0.95 3.42
C ASN A 69 -7.45 -0.13 2.92
N ASP A 70 -8.36 -0.55 3.78
CA ASP A 70 -9.40 -1.53 3.47
C ASP A 70 -10.78 -0.85 3.43
N PRO A 71 -11.42 -0.74 2.25
CA PRO A 71 -12.76 -0.20 2.13
C PRO A 71 -13.82 -1.08 2.77
N ILE A 72 -14.49 -0.55 3.78
CA ILE A 72 -15.59 -1.20 4.49
C ILE A 72 -16.92 -0.61 4.01
N ARG A 73 -17.95 -1.44 3.85
CA ARG A 73 -19.30 -0.99 3.48
C ARG A 73 -20.03 -0.39 4.68
N GLY A 74 -20.72 0.74 4.49
CA GLY A 74 -21.57 1.38 5.51
C GLY A 74 -21.16 2.81 5.89
N GLY A 75 -21.82 3.37 6.90
CA GLY A 75 -21.57 4.73 7.40
C GLY A 75 -22.40 5.81 6.68
N SER A 76 -21.85 7.04 6.59
CA SER A 76 -22.53 8.20 5.98
C SER A 76 -22.57 8.17 4.45
N LYS A 77 -21.70 7.35 3.84
CA LYS A 77 -21.67 7.05 2.40
C LYS A 77 -21.70 5.53 2.22
N LYS A 78 -21.66 5.04 0.98
CA LYS A 78 -21.74 3.60 0.71
C LYS A 78 -20.55 2.82 1.27
N PHE A 79 -19.37 3.44 1.24
CA PHE A 79 -18.14 2.87 1.77
C PHE A 79 -17.39 3.90 2.60
N TYR A 80 -16.56 3.42 3.52
CA TYR A 80 -15.57 4.21 4.22
C TYR A 80 -14.25 3.44 4.32
N VAL A 81 -13.17 4.17 4.52
CA VAL A 81 -11.83 3.61 4.65
C VAL A 81 -11.02 4.46 5.61
N TYR A 82 -10.21 3.78 6.41
CA TYR A 82 -9.23 4.45 7.26
C TYR A 82 -7.92 4.55 6.50
N VAL A 83 -7.40 5.78 6.41
CA VAL A 83 -6.17 6.11 5.68
C VAL A 83 -5.25 6.80 6.63
N LYS A 84 -3.99 6.37 6.67
CA LYS A 84 -2.94 7.07 7.40
C LYS A 84 -2.44 8.26 6.57
N ASP A 85 -2.45 9.45 7.15
CA ASP A 85 -1.95 10.70 6.57
C ASP A 85 -0.90 11.28 7.52
N GLY A 86 0.38 10.97 7.25
CA GLY A 86 1.45 11.20 8.22
C GLY A 86 1.22 10.38 9.48
N ASP A 87 1.14 11.05 10.64
CA ASP A 87 0.93 10.41 11.94
C ASP A 87 -0.54 10.24 12.33
N THR A 88 -1.46 10.84 11.56
CA THR A 88 -2.89 10.81 11.89
C THR A 88 -3.65 9.83 11.00
N VAL A 89 -4.56 9.05 11.58
CA VAL A 89 -5.51 8.22 10.84
C VAL A 89 -6.76 9.03 10.52
N LYS A 90 -7.11 9.12 9.23
CA LYS A 90 -8.30 9.82 8.73
C LYS A 90 -9.32 8.81 8.23
N LYS A 91 -10.59 9.05 8.56
CA LYS A 91 -11.73 8.32 7.99
C LYS A 91 -12.21 9.02 6.72
N VAL A 92 -12.11 8.36 5.58
CA VAL A 92 -12.59 8.86 4.29
C VAL A 92 -13.84 8.08 3.89
N SER A 93 -14.97 8.77 3.77
CA SER A 93 -16.24 8.19 3.28
C SER A 93 -16.40 8.46 1.78
N PHE A 94 -16.82 7.47 1.01
CA PHE A 94 -16.96 7.57 -0.44
C PHE A 94 -18.06 6.66 -1.00
N GLY A 95 -18.36 6.82 -2.29
CA GLY A 95 -19.40 6.07 -2.99
C GLY A 95 -20.80 6.68 -2.85
N ASP A 96 -21.69 6.25 -3.75
CA ASP A 96 -23.02 6.80 -3.90
C ASP A 96 -24.01 6.21 -2.88
N THR A 97 -24.78 7.07 -2.21
CA THR A 97 -25.77 6.71 -1.19
C THR A 97 -27.13 6.34 -1.76
N THR A 98 -27.38 6.55 -3.05
CA THR A 98 -28.68 6.29 -3.69
C THR A 98 -29.05 4.80 -3.84
N GLY A 99 -28.20 3.89 -3.36
CA GLY A 99 -28.46 2.45 -3.43
C GLY A 99 -28.11 1.81 -4.78
N LEU A 100 -27.70 2.59 -5.78
CA LEU A 100 -27.31 2.05 -7.09
C LEU A 100 -26.16 1.04 -6.98
N SER A 101 -26.37 -0.15 -7.54
CA SER A 101 -25.35 -1.20 -7.59
C SER A 101 -24.22 -0.80 -8.52
N ILE A 102 -22.98 -0.98 -8.04
CA ILE A 102 -21.77 -0.68 -8.80
C ILE A 102 -21.58 -1.80 -9.84
N LYS A 103 -21.90 -1.51 -11.11
CA LYS A 103 -21.67 -2.41 -12.25
C LYS A 103 -20.23 -2.28 -12.75
N ARG A 104 -19.27 -2.64 -11.91
CA ARG A 104 -17.83 -2.59 -12.23
C ARG A 104 -17.39 -3.70 -13.19
N ASP A 105 -18.07 -4.85 -13.15
CA ASP A 105 -17.71 -6.02 -13.96
C ASP A 105 -17.97 -5.79 -15.46
N ASP A 106 -18.87 -4.86 -15.78
CA ASP A 106 -19.09 -4.38 -17.14
C ASP A 106 -17.92 -3.46 -17.57
N PRO A 107 -17.09 -3.88 -18.55
CA PRO A 107 -15.92 -3.12 -18.97
C PRO A 107 -16.27 -1.76 -19.59
N ALA A 108 -17.42 -1.64 -20.25
CA ALA A 108 -17.86 -0.38 -20.85
C ALA A 108 -18.25 0.63 -19.76
N ARG A 109 -19.02 0.18 -18.75
CA ARG A 109 -19.38 1.03 -17.60
C ARG A 109 -18.15 1.48 -16.82
N ARG A 110 -17.22 0.55 -16.58
CA ARG A 110 -15.95 0.83 -15.91
C ARG A 110 -15.12 1.86 -16.66
N ARG A 111 -14.97 1.71 -17.98
CA ARG A 111 -14.26 2.70 -18.82
C ARG A 111 -14.91 4.08 -18.74
N SER A 112 -16.23 4.14 -18.88
CA SER A 112 -16.98 5.40 -18.81
C SER A 112 -16.93 6.07 -17.44
N PHE A 113 -16.91 5.30 -16.35
CA PHE A 113 -16.70 5.85 -15.01
C PHE A 113 -15.29 6.43 -14.88
N ARG A 114 -14.27 5.66 -15.25
CA ARG A 114 -12.87 6.07 -15.14
C ARG A 114 -12.57 7.34 -15.93
N ALA A 115 -13.09 7.45 -17.16
CA ALA A 115 -12.93 8.63 -18.00
C ALA A 115 -13.56 9.88 -17.38
N ARG A 116 -14.81 9.79 -16.91
CA ARG A 116 -15.53 10.94 -16.31
C ARG A 116 -14.94 11.40 -14.97
N HIS A 117 -14.29 10.48 -14.25
CA HIS A 117 -13.73 10.77 -12.93
C HIS A 117 -12.20 10.97 -12.94
N ASN A 118 -11.58 11.02 -14.13
CA ASN A 118 -10.13 11.18 -14.29
C ASN A 118 -9.33 10.22 -13.39
N CYS A 119 -9.66 8.93 -13.46
CA CYS A 119 -9.07 7.90 -12.61
C CYS A 119 -7.61 7.55 -12.95
N ASP A 120 -7.04 8.18 -13.98
CA ASP A 120 -5.63 8.05 -14.34
C ASP A 120 -4.75 8.94 -13.46
N ASN A 121 -5.29 10.06 -12.96
CA ASN A 121 -4.68 10.86 -11.90
C ASN A 121 -5.69 11.13 -10.76
N PRO A 122 -6.02 10.11 -9.95
CA PRO A 122 -7.10 10.20 -8.97
C PRO A 122 -6.70 11.02 -7.72
N GLY A 123 -5.43 11.40 -7.56
CA GLY A 123 -4.90 12.17 -6.43
C GLY A 123 -4.51 11.29 -5.22
N PRO A 124 -4.26 11.89 -4.04
CA PRO A 124 -3.76 11.16 -2.87
C PRO A 124 -4.83 10.28 -2.22
N LYS A 125 -4.39 9.25 -1.48
CA LYS A 125 -5.25 8.29 -0.74
C LYS A 125 -6.18 8.98 0.26
N THR A 126 -5.91 10.21 0.68
CA THR A 126 -6.77 10.95 1.61
C THR A 126 -8.03 11.51 0.94
N LYS A 127 -8.16 11.41 -0.38
CA LYS A 127 -9.31 11.92 -1.14
C LYS A 127 -10.28 10.80 -1.52
N ALA A 128 -11.58 11.10 -1.45
CA ALA A 128 -12.64 10.17 -1.85
C ALA A 128 -12.53 9.72 -3.33
N ARG A 129 -12.01 10.57 -4.22
CA ARG A 129 -11.80 10.25 -5.64
C ARG A 129 -10.84 9.07 -5.83
N TYR A 130 -9.75 9.03 -5.07
CA TYR A 130 -8.81 7.90 -5.08
C TYR A 130 -9.54 6.59 -4.79
N TRP A 131 -10.34 6.56 -3.73
CA TRP A 131 -11.06 5.35 -3.32
C TRP A 131 -12.19 4.96 -4.27
N SER A 132 -12.90 5.94 -4.84
CA SER A 132 -13.85 5.69 -5.91
C SER A 132 -13.16 5.03 -7.11
N CYS A 133 -12.03 5.55 -7.57
CA CYS A 133 -11.28 4.95 -8.67
C CYS A 133 -10.69 3.58 -8.31
N TYR A 134 -10.22 3.40 -7.07
CA TYR A 134 -9.74 2.12 -6.53
C TYR A 134 -10.84 1.06 -6.52
N GLN A 135 -12.08 1.45 -6.20
CA GLN A 135 -13.26 0.60 -6.26
C GLN A 135 -13.72 0.37 -7.71
N TRP A 136 -13.26 1.11 -8.70
CA TRP A 136 -13.59 0.86 -10.12
C TRP A 136 -12.40 0.27 -10.92
N ARG A 137 -11.47 -0.41 -10.23
CA ARG A 137 -10.37 -1.17 -10.86
C ARG A 137 -10.84 -2.53 -11.40
N ALA A 138 -10.16 -3.05 -12.42
CA ALA A 138 -10.35 -4.43 -12.87
C ALA A 138 -9.94 -5.40 -11.74
N GLY A 139 -10.74 -6.44 -11.48
CA GLY A 139 -10.40 -7.51 -10.54
C GLY A 139 -10.75 -7.28 -9.07
N ALA A 140 -11.28 -6.12 -8.68
CA ALA A 140 -11.81 -5.97 -7.33
C ALA A 140 -13.21 -6.62 -7.25
N LYS A 141 -13.36 -7.67 -6.44
CA LYS A 141 -14.66 -8.34 -6.23
C LYS A 141 -15.58 -7.42 -5.43
N VAL A 142 -16.85 -7.29 -5.83
CA VAL A 142 -17.87 -6.66 -4.98
C VAL A 142 -18.34 -7.75 -4.02
N ASN A 143 -18.01 -7.65 -2.74
CA ASN A 143 -18.73 -8.42 -1.73
C ASN A 143 -20.11 -7.75 -1.59
N ASN A 144 -21.15 -8.46 -2.01
CA ASN A 144 -22.53 -7.96 -2.00
C ASN A 144 -23.15 -8.08 -0.62
#